data_AF-A0A2R5F0N6-F1
#
_entry.id   AF-A0A2R5F0N6-F1
#
_cell.length_a   1.000
_cell.length_b   1.000
_cell.length_c   1.000
_cell.angle_alpha   90.00
_cell.angle_beta   90.00
_cell.angle_gamma   90.00
#
_symmetry.space_group_name_H-M   'P 1'
#
loop_
_entity.id
_entity.type
_entity.pdbx_description
1 polymer ?
#
loop_
_entity_poly.entity_id
_entity_poly.type
_entity_poly.pdbx_seq_one_letter_code
_entity_poly.pdbx_strand_id
1 'polypeptide(L)'
;MRGHLEAETLFCKQVWWPLRGNFLGLHPEYEVLDWRGYSYFCDFVYMTGMEKIVIEIKGFGPHVKNMDRQKYCNELNRETFLTSIGYHVISFAYDDVAQRPELCVTLLRMVLSRFEASATPVTICSLAERETIRLAYTLARPLRVADVAKHVGIDRRTAVKALRSLCDHGLFTSVTVPNGKYVVKYVMKPHALFAIR
;
A
#
# COMPACT_ATOMS: atom_id res chain seq x y z
N MET A 1 -14.26 -5.39 -24.66
CA MET A 1 -13.24 -4.35 -24.88
C MET A 1 -13.65 -2.94 -24.44
N ARG A 2 -14.92 -2.51 -24.50
CA ARG A 2 -15.31 -1.13 -24.08
C ARG A 2 -15.04 -0.78 -22.60
N GLY A 3 -15.07 -1.74 -21.68
CA GLY A 3 -14.87 -1.48 -20.25
C GLY A 3 -13.42 -1.36 -19.76
N HIS A 4 -12.43 -1.86 -20.51
CA HIS A 4 -11.00 -1.75 -20.12
C HIS A 4 -10.47 -0.33 -20.34
N LEU A 5 -10.68 0.19 -21.56
CA LEU A 5 -10.26 1.55 -21.91
C LEU A 5 -10.91 2.62 -21.02
N GLU A 6 -12.16 2.39 -20.60
CA GLU A 6 -12.87 3.25 -19.65
C GLU A 6 -12.22 3.21 -18.25
N ALA A 7 -11.90 2.01 -17.75
CA ALA A 7 -11.25 1.81 -16.46
C ALA A 7 -9.86 2.46 -16.40
N GLU A 8 -9.02 2.24 -17.41
CA GLU A 8 -7.70 2.85 -17.57
C GLU A 8 -7.78 4.37 -17.63
N THR A 9 -8.71 4.90 -18.43
CA THR A 9 -8.94 6.35 -18.53
C THR A 9 -9.36 6.94 -17.19
N LEU A 10 -10.24 6.24 -16.46
CA LEU A 10 -10.74 6.69 -15.16
C LEU A 10 -9.63 6.69 -14.12
N PHE A 11 -8.81 5.65 -14.08
CA PHE A 11 -7.63 5.56 -13.22
C PHE A 11 -6.66 6.72 -13.50
N CYS A 12 -6.35 6.98 -14.77
CA CYS A 12 -5.49 8.09 -15.15
C CYS A 12 -6.03 9.43 -14.62
N LYS A 13 -7.34 9.68 -14.75
CA LYS A 13 -7.98 10.93 -14.34
C LYS A 13 -8.14 11.10 -12.83
N GLN A 14 -8.54 10.04 -12.13
CA GLN A 14 -8.96 10.12 -10.73
C GLN A 14 -7.88 9.68 -9.73
N VAL A 15 -6.89 8.90 -10.18
CA VAL A 15 -5.85 8.34 -9.30
C VAL A 15 -4.47 8.83 -9.70
N TRP A 16 -4.05 8.58 -10.95
CA TRP A 16 -2.69 8.89 -11.39
C TRP A 16 -2.43 10.41 -11.45
N TRP A 17 -3.27 11.14 -12.20
CA TRP A 17 -3.09 12.58 -12.41
C TRP A 17 -3.14 13.38 -11.10
N PRO A 18 -4.10 13.15 -10.18
CA PRO A 18 -4.10 13.85 -8.89
C PRO A 18 -2.89 13.54 -8.01
N LEU A 19 -2.28 12.36 -8.17
CA LEU A 19 -1.09 11.98 -7.41
C LEU A 19 0.21 12.55 -8.00
N ARG A 20 0.35 12.51 -9.33
CA ARG A 20 1.62 12.72 -10.05
C ARG A 20 1.69 14.02 -10.83
N GLY A 21 0.55 14.52 -11.31
CA GLY A 21 0.46 15.74 -12.15
C GLY A 21 1.14 15.64 -13.51
N ASN A 22 1.63 14.45 -13.91
CA ASN A 22 2.24 14.16 -15.20
C ASN A 22 2.19 12.64 -15.47
N PHE A 23 2.46 12.23 -16.71
CA PHE A 23 2.52 10.82 -17.12
C PHE A 23 3.95 10.30 -17.34
N LEU A 24 4.97 11.00 -16.83
CA LEU A 24 6.36 10.62 -17.05
C LEU A 24 6.63 9.25 -16.42
N GLY A 25 7.16 8.32 -17.23
CA GLY A 25 7.47 6.96 -16.84
C GLY A 25 6.26 6.04 -16.71
N LEU A 26 5.03 6.50 -16.95
CA LEU A 26 3.85 5.64 -17.00
C LEU A 26 3.61 5.17 -18.44
N HIS A 27 3.70 3.86 -18.65
CA HIS A 27 3.54 3.25 -19.96
C HIS A 27 2.24 2.43 -19.99
N PRO A 28 1.22 2.85 -20.77
CA PRO A 28 -0.01 2.06 -20.96
C PRO A 28 0.22 0.87 -21.89
N GLU A 29 -0.64 -0.15 -21.78
CA GLU A 29 -0.64 -1.35 -22.66
C GLU A 29 0.76 -1.94 -22.86
N TYR A 30 1.51 -2.06 -21.76
CA TYR A 30 2.92 -2.44 -21.83
C TYR A 30 3.06 -3.95 -22.03
N GLU A 31 3.72 -4.35 -23.12
CA GLU A 31 3.95 -5.75 -23.46
C GLU A 31 5.07 -6.36 -22.61
N VAL A 32 4.77 -7.50 -21.99
CA VAL A 32 5.71 -8.40 -21.32
C VAL A 32 5.46 -9.83 -21.77
N LEU A 33 6.42 -10.72 -21.51
CA LEU A 33 6.22 -12.16 -21.69
C LEU A 33 5.70 -12.77 -20.39
N ASP A 34 4.77 -13.73 -20.49
CA ASP A 34 4.38 -14.58 -19.38
C ASP A 34 5.36 -15.76 -19.18
N TRP A 35 5.14 -16.58 -18.15
CA TRP A 35 6.02 -17.71 -17.81
C TRP A 35 6.09 -18.79 -18.90
N ARG A 36 5.22 -18.73 -19.91
CA ARG A 36 5.16 -19.65 -21.05
C ARG A 36 5.74 -19.02 -22.31
N GLY A 37 6.19 -17.76 -22.24
CA GLY A 37 6.72 -17.01 -23.37
C GLY A 37 5.66 -16.38 -24.27
N TYR A 38 4.39 -16.28 -23.82
CA TYR A 38 3.36 -15.58 -24.57
C TYR A 38 3.30 -14.11 -24.19
N SER A 39 2.95 -13.25 -25.15
CA SER A 39 2.69 -11.84 -24.91
C SER A 39 1.55 -11.64 -23.91
N TYR A 40 1.78 -10.77 -22.95
CA TYR A 40 0.82 -10.27 -21.97
C TYR A 40 0.93 -8.75 -21.92
N PHE A 41 -0.21 -8.07 -21.97
CA PHE A 41 -0.27 -6.61 -21.94
C PHE A 41 -0.80 -6.20 -20.57
N CYS A 42 0.02 -5.48 -19.81
CA CYS A 42 -0.38 -4.87 -18.55
C CYS A 42 -1.13 -3.57 -18.83
N ASP A 43 -2.13 -3.23 -18.01
CA ASP A 43 -2.84 -1.96 -18.15
C ASP A 43 -1.85 -0.79 -18.08
N PHE A 44 -0.97 -0.78 -17.08
CA PHE A 44 0.17 0.13 -17.01
C PHE A 44 1.43 -0.52 -16.43
N VAL A 45 2.58 -0.02 -16.88
CA VAL A 45 3.87 -0.19 -16.19
C VAL A 45 4.44 1.19 -15.88
N TYR A 46 4.65 1.48 -14.60
CA TYR A 46 5.39 2.65 -14.15
C TYR A 46 6.86 2.31 -13.94
N MET A 47 7.74 3.01 -14.65
CA MET A 47 9.19 2.85 -14.55
C MET A 47 9.81 4.04 -13.84
N THR A 48 10.52 3.78 -12.74
CA THR A 48 11.22 4.81 -11.97
C THR A 48 12.61 4.33 -11.57
N GLY A 49 13.63 4.91 -12.20
CA GLY A 49 15.00 4.42 -12.06
C GLY A 49 15.12 2.97 -12.53
N MET A 50 15.50 2.07 -11.62
CA MET A 50 15.61 0.63 -11.88
C MET A 50 14.34 -0.17 -11.52
N GLU A 51 13.36 0.47 -10.89
CA GLU A 51 12.14 -0.19 -10.41
C GLU A 51 11.05 -0.16 -11.48
N LYS A 52 10.33 -1.29 -11.62
CA LYS A 52 9.19 -1.45 -12.53
C LYS A 52 7.97 -1.86 -11.73
N ILE A 53 6.91 -1.08 -11.79
CA ILE A 53 5.66 -1.33 -11.08
C ILE A 53 4.56 -1.60 -12.11
N VAL A 54 4.01 -2.81 -12.11
CA VAL A 54 2.83 -3.17 -12.90
C VAL A 54 1.60 -2.72 -12.12
N ILE A 55 0.70 -1.98 -12.78
CA ILE A 55 -0.55 -1.51 -12.21
C ILE A 55 -1.68 -2.08 -13.06
N GLU A 56 -2.50 -2.95 -12.47
CA GLU A 56 -3.66 -3.56 -13.13
C GLU A 56 -4.97 -3.03 -12.53
N ILE A 57 -5.98 -2.78 -13.36
CA ILE A 57 -7.30 -2.29 -12.96
C ILE A 57 -8.33 -3.38 -13.24
N LYS A 58 -8.75 -4.05 -12.17
CA LYS A 58 -9.60 -5.24 -12.25
C LYS A 58 -11.06 -4.87 -12.12
N GLY A 59 -11.83 -5.12 -13.18
CA GLY A 59 -13.28 -5.02 -13.15
C GLY A 59 -13.94 -6.27 -12.57
N PHE A 60 -14.90 -6.14 -11.65
CA PHE A 60 -15.64 -7.28 -11.12
C PHE A 60 -16.67 -7.85 -12.11
N GLY A 61 -17.29 -6.99 -12.95
CA GLY A 61 -18.49 -7.30 -13.74
C GLY A 61 -18.43 -8.50 -14.72
N PRO A 62 -18.51 -8.31 -16.05
CA PRO A 62 -18.43 -9.42 -17.01
C PRO A 62 -17.11 -10.20 -16.94
N HIS A 63 -16.07 -9.61 -16.32
CA HIS A 63 -14.79 -10.25 -16.09
C HIS A 63 -14.90 -11.44 -15.15
N VAL A 64 -15.29 -11.24 -13.88
CA VAL A 64 -15.37 -12.35 -12.93
C VAL A 64 -16.55 -13.27 -13.24
N LYS A 65 -17.68 -12.75 -13.74
CA LYS A 65 -18.84 -13.57 -14.11
C LYS A 65 -18.59 -14.52 -15.30
N ASN A 66 -17.71 -14.15 -16.23
CA ASN A 66 -17.31 -15.01 -17.36
C ASN A 66 -15.87 -15.52 -17.22
N MET A 67 -15.23 -15.33 -16.06
CA MET A 67 -13.91 -15.86 -15.78
C MET A 67 -14.06 -17.35 -15.49
N ASP A 68 -13.54 -18.18 -16.39
CA ASP A 68 -13.37 -19.59 -16.09
C ASP A 68 -12.21 -19.79 -15.10
N ARG A 69 -12.17 -20.96 -14.47
CA ARG A 69 -11.13 -21.31 -13.48
C ARG A 69 -9.72 -21.21 -14.06
N GLN A 70 -9.55 -21.51 -15.35
CA GLN A 70 -8.24 -21.50 -15.98
C GLN A 70 -7.72 -20.06 -16.15
N LYS A 71 -8.57 -19.12 -16.54
CA LYS A 71 -8.23 -17.69 -16.64
C LYS A 71 -7.82 -17.13 -15.29
N TYR A 72 -8.57 -17.44 -14.24
CA TYR A 72 -8.22 -17.04 -12.88
C TYR A 72 -6.85 -17.58 -12.46
N CYS A 73 -6.61 -18.88 -12.64
CA CYS A 73 -5.30 -19.48 -12.34
C CYS A 73 -4.18 -18.85 -13.17
N ASN A 74 -4.43 -18.57 -14.45
CA ASN A 74 -3.45 -17.95 -15.33
C ASN A 74 -3.12 -16.53 -14.87
N GLU A 75 -4.12 -15.72 -14.49
CA GLU A 75 -3.92 -14.37 -13.97
C GLU A 75 -3.02 -14.37 -12.73
N LEU A 76 -3.32 -15.22 -11.73
CA LEU A 76 -2.49 -15.35 -10.53
C LEU A 76 -1.06 -15.83 -10.85
N ASN A 77 -0.90 -16.75 -11.80
CA ASN A 77 0.41 -17.21 -12.25
C ASN A 77 1.18 -16.08 -12.94
N ARG A 78 0.52 -15.18 -13.68
CA ARG A 78 1.16 -14.01 -14.31
C ARG A 78 1.68 -13.05 -13.26
N GLU A 79 0.85 -12.70 -12.29
CA GLU A 79 1.25 -11.79 -11.21
C GLU A 79 2.44 -12.35 -10.41
N THR A 80 2.39 -13.64 -10.10
CA THR A 80 3.46 -14.35 -9.40
C THR A 80 4.75 -14.35 -10.22
N PHE A 81 4.65 -14.65 -11.52
CA PHE A 81 5.79 -14.68 -12.43
C PHE A 81 6.43 -13.29 -12.57
N LEU A 82 5.64 -12.26 -12.85
CA LEU A 82 6.14 -10.89 -12.98
C LEU A 82 6.82 -10.43 -11.69
N THR A 83 6.23 -10.76 -10.54
CA THR A 83 6.84 -10.50 -9.23
C THR A 83 8.19 -11.21 -9.09
N SER A 84 8.31 -12.46 -9.52
CA SER A 84 9.54 -13.25 -9.42
C SER A 84 10.70 -12.72 -10.26
N ILE A 85 10.41 -12.01 -11.36
CA ILE A 85 11.42 -11.43 -12.26
C ILE A 85 11.69 -9.94 -12.00
N GLY A 86 11.21 -9.42 -10.86
CA GLY A 86 11.56 -8.08 -10.36
C GLY A 86 10.56 -6.97 -10.64
N TYR A 87 9.36 -7.28 -11.16
CA TYR A 87 8.28 -6.30 -11.18
C TYR A 87 7.58 -6.23 -9.83
N HIS A 88 7.09 -5.07 -9.43
CA HIS A 88 6.14 -4.94 -8.33
C HIS A 88 4.73 -4.90 -8.90
N VAL A 89 3.95 -5.96 -8.72
CA VAL A 89 2.57 -6.02 -9.23
C VAL A 89 1.60 -5.48 -8.18
N ILE A 90 0.80 -4.50 -8.56
CA ILE A 90 -0.31 -3.99 -7.75
C ILE A 90 -1.60 -3.99 -8.58
N SER A 91 -2.73 -4.19 -7.92
CA SER A 91 -4.04 -4.16 -8.57
C SER A 91 -5.01 -3.26 -7.82
N PHE A 92 -5.80 -2.50 -8.58
CA PHE A 92 -6.92 -1.73 -8.07
C PHE A 92 -8.23 -2.31 -8.61
N ALA A 93 -9.26 -2.37 -7.78
CA ALA A 93 -10.59 -2.68 -8.26
C ALA A 93 -11.15 -1.47 -9.03
N TYR A 94 -11.79 -1.70 -10.17
CA TYR A 94 -12.49 -0.66 -10.92
C TYR A 94 -13.47 0.12 -10.04
N ASP A 95 -14.22 -0.58 -9.18
CA ASP A 95 -15.19 0.03 -8.28
C ASP A 95 -14.52 0.98 -7.28
N ASP A 96 -13.29 0.66 -6.84
CA ASP A 96 -12.53 1.55 -5.97
C ASP A 96 -11.99 2.77 -6.69
N VAL A 97 -11.52 2.59 -7.93
CA VAL A 97 -11.13 3.71 -8.78
C VAL A 97 -12.33 4.64 -8.97
N ALA A 98 -13.50 4.10 -9.29
CA ALA A 98 -14.69 4.88 -9.62
C ALA A 98 -15.40 5.52 -8.42
N GLN A 99 -15.49 4.80 -7.28
CA GLN A 99 -16.33 5.20 -6.14
C GLN A 99 -15.51 5.70 -4.95
N ARG A 100 -14.23 5.32 -4.85
CA ARG A 100 -13.33 5.65 -3.72
C ARG A 100 -11.93 6.05 -4.21
N PRO A 101 -11.79 6.97 -5.19
CA PRO A 101 -10.50 7.30 -5.79
C PRO A 101 -9.47 7.81 -4.78
N GLU A 102 -9.89 8.47 -3.70
CA GLU A 102 -8.99 8.98 -2.66
C GLU A 102 -8.26 7.83 -1.93
N LEU A 103 -8.92 6.69 -1.74
CA LEU A 103 -8.29 5.48 -1.20
C LEU A 103 -7.22 4.98 -2.16
N CYS A 104 -7.53 4.88 -3.46
CA CYS A 104 -6.59 4.44 -4.50
C CYS A 104 -5.36 5.36 -4.58
N VAL A 105 -5.58 6.69 -4.57
CA VAL A 105 -4.49 7.70 -4.53
C VAL A 105 -3.59 7.46 -3.32
N THR A 106 -4.18 7.21 -2.16
CA THR A 106 -3.44 7.01 -0.92
C THR A 106 -2.62 5.73 -0.96
N LEU A 107 -3.21 4.61 -1.37
CA LEU A 107 -2.53 3.34 -1.51
C LEU A 107 -1.40 3.40 -2.54
N LEU A 108 -1.65 4.02 -3.71
CA LEU A 108 -0.62 4.21 -4.72
C LEU A 108 0.53 5.06 -4.19
N ARG A 109 0.24 6.16 -3.47
CA ARG A 109 1.26 7.01 -2.84
C ARG A 109 2.15 6.21 -1.88
N MET A 110 1.57 5.34 -1.05
CA MET A 110 2.32 4.50 -0.12
C MET A 110 3.19 3.47 -0.85
N VAL A 111 2.75 2.95 -2.00
CA VAL A 111 3.57 2.05 -2.81
C VAL A 111 4.75 2.80 -3.42
N LEU A 112 4.50 3.95 -4.05
CA LEU A 112 5.52 4.73 -4.74
C LEU A 112 6.58 5.30 -3.78
N SER A 113 6.20 5.67 -2.55
CA SER A 113 7.16 6.20 -1.57
C SER A 113 8.26 5.23 -1.17
N ARG A 114 8.09 3.92 -1.42
CA ARG A 114 9.13 2.90 -1.18
C ARG A 114 10.27 2.96 -2.19
N PHE A 115 10.00 3.50 -3.38
CA PHE A 115 10.92 3.50 -4.52
C PHE A 115 11.49 4.89 -4.82
N GLU A 116 10.87 5.92 -4.27
CA GLU A 116 11.34 7.30 -4.40
C GLU A 116 12.33 7.63 -3.27
N ALA A 117 13.63 7.71 -3.60
CA ALA A 117 14.62 8.31 -2.71
C ALA A 117 14.25 9.79 -2.50
N SER A 118 13.63 10.10 -1.36
CA SER A 118 13.06 11.42 -1.13
C SER A 118 14.13 12.47 -0.83
N ALA A 119 14.11 13.57 -1.59
CA ALA A 119 14.77 14.84 -1.27
C ALA A 119 13.97 15.69 -0.25
N THR A 120 12.89 15.18 0.32
CA THR A 120 12.07 15.94 1.29
C THR A 120 11.70 15.06 2.47
N PRO A 121 12.21 15.34 3.68
CA PRO A 121 11.87 14.58 4.87
C PRO A 121 10.44 14.90 5.25
N VAL A 122 9.65 13.85 5.46
CA VAL A 122 8.32 14.01 6.02
C VAL A 122 8.48 13.71 7.48
N THR A 123 8.74 14.79 8.18
CA THR A 123 9.12 14.91 9.58
C THR A 123 7.91 14.65 10.48
N ILE A 124 7.32 13.46 10.45
CA ILE A 124 6.18 13.16 11.34
C ILE A 124 6.38 11.87 12.16
N CYS A 125 7.22 10.92 11.73
CA CYS A 125 7.53 9.74 12.53
C CYS A 125 9.02 9.41 12.51
N SER A 126 9.63 9.37 13.69
CA SER A 126 10.93 8.73 13.92
C SER A 126 10.91 7.28 13.45
N LEU A 127 12.09 6.68 13.23
CA LEU A 127 12.19 5.26 12.87
C LEU A 127 11.43 4.37 13.86
N ALA A 128 11.56 4.66 15.16
CA ALA A 128 10.86 3.92 16.21
C ALA A 128 9.33 3.99 16.09
N GLU A 129 8.79 5.15 15.71
CA GLU A 129 7.34 5.34 15.52
C GLU A 129 6.84 4.59 14.28
N ARG A 130 7.59 4.63 13.17
CA ARG A 130 7.25 3.88 11.94
C ARG A 130 7.23 2.38 12.17
N GLU A 131 8.27 1.85 12.84
CA GLU A 131 8.30 0.43 13.21
C GLU A 131 7.20 0.08 14.21
N THR A 132 6.82 1.00 15.10
CA THR A 132 5.70 0.78 16.03
C THR A 132 4.36 0.67 15.30
N ILE A 133 4.10 1.54 14.32
CA ILE A 133 2.89 1.44 13.48
C ILE A 133 2.91 0.12 12.69
N ARG A 134 4.05 -0.23 12.07
CA ARG A 134 4.20 -1.50 11.33
C ARG A 134 3.96 -2.71 12.23
N LEU A 135 4.51 -2.72 13.44
CA LEU A 135 4.30 -3.77 14.44
C LEU A 135 2.83 -3.93 14.82
N ALA A 136 2.10 -2.81 15.00
CA ALA A 136 0.68 -2.84 15.31
C ALA A 136 -0.13 -3.51 14.19
N TYR A 137 0.24 -3.28 12.93
CA TYR A 137 -0.34 -3.99 11.77
C TYR A 137 0.01 -5.46 11.77
N THR A 138 1.29 -5.80 11.93
CA THR A 138 1.76 -7.20 11.88
C THR A 138 1.11 -8.04 12.97
N LEU A 139 0.94 -7.49 14.18
CA LEU A 139 0.37 -8.24 15.31
C LEU A 139 -1.16 -8.19 15.38
N ALA A 140 -1.82 -7.27 14.66
CA ALA A 140 -3.27 -7.06 14.65
C ALA A 140 -3.92 -7.02 16.06
N ARG A 141 -3.19 -6.48 17.06
CA ARG A 141 -3.64 -6.38 18.46
C ARG A 141 -3.10 -5.12 19.12
N PRO A 142 -3.68 -4.69 20.25
CA PRO A 142 -3.12 -3.59 21.03
C PRO A 142 -1.70 -3.91 21.51
N LEU A 143 -0.81 -2.92 21.41
CA LEU A 143 0.60 -3.04 21.75
C LEU A 143 0.85 -2.71 23.23
N ARG A 144 1.74 -3.48 23.87
CA ARG A 144 2.36 -3.13 25.14
C ARG A 144 3.69 -2.42 24.86
N VAL A 145 4.14 -1.60 25.82
CA VAL A 145 5.47 -0.97 25.76
C VAL A 145 6.58 -2.02 25.54
N ALA A 146 6.45 -3.19 26.15
CA ALA A 146 7.42 -4.28 25.98
C ALA A 146 7.45 -4.85 24.55
N ASP A 147 6.31 -4.86 23.84
CA ASP A 147 6.26 -5.29 22.43
C ASP A 147 7.12 -4.35 21.58
N VAL A 148 6.95 -3.04 21.76
CA VAL A 148 7.69 -1.99 21.03
C VAL A 148 9.18 -2.00 21.38
N ALA A 149 9.52 -2.03 22.67
CA ALA A 149 10.90 -2.05 23.13
C ALA A 149 11.68 -3.25 22.54
N LYS A 150 11.06 -4.44 22.55
CA LYS A 150 11.65 -5.65 21.98
C LYS A 150 11.76 -5.59 20.46
N HIS A 151 10.71 -5.15 19.76
CA HIS A 151 10.69 -5.12 18.30
C HIS A 151 11.66 -4.10 17.71
N VAL A 152 11.70 -2.89 18.27
CA VAL A 152 12.54 -1.79 17.77
C VAL A 152 13.97 -1.88 18.31
N GLY A 153 14.21 -2.64 19.39
CA GLY A 153 15.52 -2.77 20.02
C GLY A 153 15.93 -1.54 20.85
N ILE A 154 14.96 -0.91 21.52
CA ILE A 154 15.14 0.31 22.32
C ILE A 154 14.75 0.08 23.78
N ASP A 155 15.24 0.93 24.67
CA ASP A 155 14.88 0.87 26.08
C ASP A 155 13.40 1.24 26.31
N ARG A 156 12.88 0.82 27.48
CA ARG A 156 11.47 1.01 27.83
C ARG A 156 11.05 2.48 27.89
N ARG A 157 11.94 3.40 28.30
CA ARG A 157 11.63 4.84 28.37
C ARG A 157 11.48 5.42 26.97
N THR A 158 12.35 5.02 26.04
CA THR A 158 12.26 5.45 24.63
C THR A 158 11.03 4.87 23.94
N ALA A 159 10.67 3.61 24.21
CA ALA A 159 9.42 3.01 23.71
C ALA A 159 8.17 3.75 24.22
N VAL A 160 8.14 4.16 25.50
CA VAL A 160 7.04 4.98 26.04
C VAL A 160 6.95 6.34 25.33
N LYS A 161 8.09 7.00 25.06
CA LYS A 161 8.10 8.28 24.35
C LYS A 161 7.51 8.14 22.94
N ALA A 162 7.92 7.12 22.19
CA ALA A 162 7.38 6.87 20.84
C ALA A 162 5.87 6.63 20.87
N LEU A 163 5.39 5.77 21.77
CA LEU A 163 3.94 5.49 21.89
C LEU A 163 3.12 6.71 22.33
N ARG A 164 3.66 7.55 23.21
CA ARG A 164 3.00 8.81 23.61
C ARG A 164 2.95 9.81 22.47
N SER A 165 4.07 10.01 21.78
CA SER A 165 4.11 10.87 20.60
C SER A 165 3.09 10.41 19.55
N LEU A 166 2.99 9.11 19.27
CA LEU A 166 1.96 8.56 18.38
C LEU A 166 0.52 8.80 18.89
N CYS A 167 0.29 8.83 20.21
CA CYS A 167 -1.00 9.23 20.77
C CYS A 167 -1.28 10.72 20.59
N ASP A 168 -0.28 11.57 20.80
CA ASP A 168 -0.38 13.03 20.67
C ASP A 168 -0.66 13.43 19.22
N HIS A 169 -0.09 12.69 18.25
CA HIS A 169 -0.42 12.81 16.82
C HIS A 169 -1.77 12.17 16.44
N GLY A 170 -2.50 11.64 17.42
CA GLY A 170 -3.81 11.04 17.21
C GLY A 170 -3.80 9.67 16.52
N LEU A 171 -2.62 9.09 16.25
CA LEU A 171 -2.46 7.82 15.54
C LEU A 171 -2.73 6.60 16.44
N PHE A 172 -2.51 6.75 17.75
CA PHE A 172 -2.80 5.72 18.76
C PHE A 172 -3.69 6.26 19.87
N THR A 173 -4.34 5.36 20.60
CA THR A 173 -5.07 5.65 21.84
C THR A 173 -4.51 4.76 22.95
N SER A 174 -4.19 5.36 24.10
CA SER A 174 -3.79 4.60 25.28
C SER A 174 -5.01 3.99 25.99
N VAL A 175 -4.92 2.73 26.40
CA VAL A 175 -5.94 2.03 27.19
C VAL A 175 -5.41 1.79 28.60
N THR A 176 -6.07 2.41 29.58
CA THR A 176 -5.80 2.26 31.01
C THR A 176 -6.72 1.21 31.62
N VAL A 177 -6.28 0.57 32.70
CA VAL A 177 -7.13 -0.30 33.53
C VAL A 177 -8.19 0.53 34.28
N PRO A 178 -9.34 -0.06 34.67
CA PRO A 178 -10.41 0.62 35.39
C PRO A 178 -9.99 1.35 36.69
N ASN A 179 -8.87 0.96 37.30
CA ASN A 179 -8.30 1.61 38.50
C ASN A 179 -7.13 2.58 38.21
N GLY A 180 -7.02 3.09 36.98
CA GLY A 180 -6.41 4.39 36.65
C GLY A 180 -4.89 4.56 36.75
N LYS A 181 -4.12 3.64 37.35
CA LYS A 181 -2.69 3.91 37.63
C LYS A 181 -1.68 3.60 36.51
N TYR A 182 -2.00 2.75 35.53
CA TYR A 182 -1.05 2.36 34.49
C TYR A 182 -1.69 2.19 33.10
N VAL A 183 -1.04 2.72 32.06
CA VAL A 183 -1.35 2.40 30.66
C VAL A 183 -0.94 0.95 30.41
N VAL A 184 -1.90 0.12 30.03
CA VAL A 184 -1.68 -1.33 29.86
C VAL A 184 -1.40 -1.65 28.40
N LYS A 185 -2.08 -0.95 27.48
CA LYS A 185 -2.01 -1.21 26.04
C LYS A 185 -2.23 0.07 25.24
N TYR A 186 -1.76 0.08 24.00
CA TYR A 186 -1.95 1.13 23.03
C TYR A 186 -2.65 0.55 21.81
N VAL A 187 -3.75 1.18 21.39
CA VAL A 187 -4.57 0.76 20.26
C VAL A 187 -4.32 1.72 19.11
N MET A 188 -3.94 1.19 17.96
CA MET A 188 -3.75 1.97 16.75
C MET A 188 -5.10 2.40 16.17
N LYS A 189 -5.20 3.64 15.73
CA LYS A 189 -6.39 4.14 15.02
C LYS A 189 -6.29 3.78 13.53
N PRO A 190 -7.43 3.57 12.83
CA PRO A 190 -7.42 3.13 11.43
C PRO A 190 -6.61 4.00 10.46
N HIS A 191 -6.56 5.33 10.71
CA HIS A 191 -5.83 6.26 9.84
C HIS A 191 -4.31 6.30 10.10
N ALA A 192 -3.80 5.56 11.10
CA ALA A 192 -2.38 5.56 11.43
C ALA A 192 -1.49 5.03 10.29
N LEU A 193 -2.04 4.21 9.37
CA LEU A 193 -1.35 3.75 8.16
C LEU A 193 -0.79 4.88 7.33
N PHE A 194 -1.57 5.96 7.22
CA PHE A 194 -1.26 7.06 6.34
C PHE A 194 -0.09 7.89 6.85
N ALA A 195 0.36 7.65 8.09
CA ALA A 195 1.54 8.28 8.68
C ALA A 195 2.85 7.50 8.40
N ILE A 196 2.78 6.26 7.91
CA ILE A 196 3.99 5.53 7.47
C ILE A 196 4.38 6.08 6.08
N ARG A 197 5.39 6.95 6.07
CA ARG A 197 6.21 7.25 4.90
C ARG A 197 7.52 6.48 4.95
#